data_AF-A0A940WJU2-F1
#
_entry.id   AF-A0A940WJU2-F1
#
_cell.length_a   1.000
_cell.length_b   1.000
_cell.length_c   1.000
_cell.angle_alpha   90.00
_cell.angle_beta   90.00
_cell.angle_gamma   90.00
#
_symmetry.space_group_name_H-M   'P 1'
#
loop_
_entity.id
_entity.type
_entity.pdbx_description
1 polymer ?
#
loop_
_entity_poly.entity_id
_entity_poly.type
_entity_poly.pdbx_seq_one_letter_code
_entity_poly.pdbx_strand_id
1 'polypeptide(L)'
;MTPLQGGRLLLDRSPKLDRDSLIHCARELKLDVDRFTKDLDTMRHKNEIDRDVKLAEGLDLYNTPTVFINGIKHVGNRPIEVYRSVIDGELQAAGQGGKKQ
;
A
#
# COMPACT_ATOMS: atom_id res chain seq x y z
N MET A 1 20.92 -9.26 -0.77
CA MET A 1 19.69 -8.59 -1.24
C MET A 1 19.34 -7.50 -0.23
N THR A 2 19.63 -6.24 -0.54
CA THR A 2 19.20 -5.12 0.30
C THR A 2 17.68 -5.05 0.21
N PRO A 3 16.92 -5.13 1.32
CA PRO A 3 15.48 -4.99 1.25
C PRO A 3 15.13 -3.62 0.69
N LEU A 4 13.96 -3.51 0.03
CA LEU A 4 13.38 -2.26 -0.47
C LEU A 4 13.19 -1.27 0.70
N GLN A 5 14.25 -0.55 1.08
CA GLN A 5 14.30 0.30 2.27
C GLN A 5 13.31 1.48 2.18
N GLY A 6 12.96 1.93 0.98
CA GLY A 6 12.12 3.10 0.77
C GLY A 6 10.69 2.98 1.32
N GLY A 7 10.03 1.82 1.14
CA GLY A 7 8.64 1.64 1.57
C GLY A 7 8.47 1.58 3.09
N ARG A 8 9.45 1.00 3.79
CA ARG A 8 9.42 0.89 5.26
C ARG A 8 9.82 2.20 5.93
N LEU A 9 10.72 2.98 5.33
CA LEU A 9 11.20 4.24 5.89
C LEU A 9 10.05 5.19 6.24
N LEU A 10 9.07 5.35 5.35
CA LEU A 10 7.92 6.22 5.61
C LEU A 10 7.03 5.70 6.75
N LEU A 11 6.85 4.38 6.85
CA LEU A 11 6.06 3.76 7.91
C LEU A 11 6.73 3.93 9.27
N ASP A 12 8.05 3.72 9.34
CA ASP A 12 8.84 3.86 10.58
C ASP A 12 8.92 5.32 11.07
N ARG A 13 8.74 6.31 10.18
CA ARG A 13 8.78 7.75 10.50
C ARG A 13 7.41 8.38 10.74
N SER A 14 6.32 7.68 10.43
CA SER A 14 4.96 8.12 10.69
C SER A 14 4.76 8.39 12.20
N PRO A 15 4.07 9.49 12.60
CA PRO A 15 3.30 10.41 11.76
C PRO A 15 4.08 11.62 11.25
N LYS A 16 5.40 11.72 11.46
CA LYS A 16 6.20 12.89 11.07
C LYS A 16 6.53 12.85 9.58
N LEU A 17 5.52 13.19 8.77
CA LEU A 17 5.55 13.15 7.30
C LEU A 17 5.28 14.53 6.68
N ASP A 18 5.69 15.60 7.36
CA ASP A 18 5.69 16.95 6.79
C ASP A 18 6.69 17.07 5.62
N ARG A 19 6.59 18.16 4.87
CA ARG A 19 7.40 18.41 3.67
C ARG A 19 8.90 18.24 3.91
N ASP A 20 9.43 18.80 4.99
CA ASP A 20 10.86 18.76 5.27
C ASP A 20 11.30 17.35 5.65
N SER A 21 10.47 16.63 6.40
CA SER A 21 10.69 15.22 6.73
C SER A 21 10.69 14.33 5.49
N LEU A 22 9.79 14.57 4.52
CA LEU A 22 9.76 13.84 3.24
C LEU A 22 11.00 14.13 2.37
N ILE A 23 11.44 15.39 2.30
CA ILE A 23 12.66 15.76 1.58
C ILE A 23 13.91 15.14 2.25
N HIS A 24 13.93 15.06 3.59
CA HIS A 24 14.99 14.36 4.31
C HIS A 24 15.03 12.86 3.95
N CYS A 25 13.87 12.19 3.90
CA CYS A 25 13.79 10.81 3.45
C CYS A 25 14.32 10.64 2.02
N ALA A 26 13.98 11.55 1.10
CA ALA A 26 14.47 11.52 -0.27
C ALA A 26 16.01 11.62 -0.35
N ARG A 27 16.63 12.46 0.51
CA ARG A 27 18.10 12.54 0.64
C ARG A 27 18.72 11.26 1.17
N GLU A 28 18.14 10.65 2.21
CA GLU A 28 18.61 9.39 2.80
C GLU A 28 18.60 8.25 1.77
N LEU A 29 17.53 8.21 0.95
CA LEU A 29 17.37 7.26 -0.14
C LEU A 29 18.19 7.61 -1.39
N LYS A 30 18.94 8.72 -1.39
CA LYS A 30 19.76 9.21 -2.52
C LYS A 30 18.95 9.41 -3.80
N LEU A 31 17.72 9.89 -3.67
CA LEU A 31 16.88 10.30 -4.80
C LEU A 31 17.33 11.64 -5.36
N ASP A 32 16.87 11.97 -6.57
CA ASP A 32 16.96 13.33 -7.10
C ASP A 32 16.06 14.26 -6.27
N VAL A 33 16.68 15.02 -5.38
CA VAL A 33 15.99 15.87 -4.40
C VAL A 33 15.29 17.04 -5.09
N ASP A 34 15.92 17.65 -6.10
CA ASP A 34 15.34 18.81 -6.79
C ASP A 34 14.08 18.40 -7.55
N ARG A 35 14.14 17.28 -8.26
CA ARG A 35 12.96 16.67 -8.87
C ARG A 35 11.93 16.30 -7.81
N PHE A 36 12.32 15.58 -6.76
CA PHE A 36 11.37 15.14 -5.71
C PHE A 36 10.64 16.33 -5.08
N THR A 37 11.36 17.38 -4.71
CA THR A 37 10.80 18.61 -4.13
C THR A 37 9.85 19.28 -5.11
N LYS A 38 10.21 19.40 -6.39
CA LYS A 38 9.30 19.92 -7.43
C LYS A 38 8.03 19.08 -7.54
N ASP A 39 8.15 17.75 -7.52
CA ASP A 39 7.02 16.83 -7.66
C ASP A 39 6.05 16.95 -6.48
N LEU A 40 6.60 17.11 -5.27
CA LEU A 40 5.85 17.36 -4.04
C LEU A 40 5.13 18.71 -4.07
N ASP A 41 5.86 19.78 -4.41
CA ASP A 41 5.35 21.15 -4.41
C ASP A 41 4.29 21.38 -5.50
N THR A 42 4.44 20.72 -6.65
CA THR A 42 3.45 20.79 -7.75
C THR A 42 2.31 19.79 -7.59
N MET A 43 2.32 19.00 -6.51
CA MET A 43 1.36 17.92 -6.27
C MET A 43 1.17 17.02 -7.51
N ARG A 44 2.26 16.65 -8.17
CA ARG A 44 2.24 15.95 -9.47
C ARG A 44 1.30 14.74 -9.50
N HIS A 45 1.22 14.00 -8.40
CA HIS A 45 0.45 12.77 -8.27
C HIS A 45 -0.96 12.96 -7.68
N LYS A 46 -1.42 14.21 -7.51
CA LYS A 46 -2.72 14.50 -6.90
C LYS A 46 -3.88 13.80 -7.60
N ASN A 47 -3.88 13.76 -8.92
CA ASN A 47 -4.95 13.11 -9.68
C ASN A 47 -5.02 11.59 -9.44
N GLU A 48 -3.89 10.94 -9.18
CA GLU A 48 -3.83 9.51 -8.84
C GLU A 48 -4.36 9.30 -7.42
N ILE A 49 -3.93 10.12 -6.47
CA ILE A 49 -4.42 10.10 -5.08
C ILE A 49 -5.94 10.33 -5.02
N ASP A 50 -6.45 11.33 -5.73
CA ASP A 50 -7.89 11.64 -5.76
C ASP A 50 -8.71 10.52 -6.40
N ARG A 51 -8.13 9.79 -7.36
CA ARG A 51 -8.77 8.60 -7.97
C ARG A 51 -8.85 7.46 -6.95
N ASP A 52 -7.77 7.21 -6.21
CA ASP A 52 -7.72 6.14 -5.22
C ASP A 52 -8.68 6.43 -4.04
N VAL A 53 -8.78 7.70 -3.61
CA VAL A 53 -9.77 8.13 -2.61
C VAL A 53 -11.20 7.87 -3.10
N LYS A 54 -11.54 8.27 -4.33
CA LYS A 54 -12.88 8.02 -4.91
C LYS A 54 -13.18 6.54 -5.07
N LEU A 55 -12.18 5.73 -5.42
CA LEU A 55 -12.32 4.27 -5.48
C LEU A 55 -12.62 3.70 -4.10
N ALA A 56 -11.89 4.14 -3.06
CA ALA A 56 -12.13 3.72 -1.69
C ALA A 56 -13.54 4.08 -1.20
N GLU A 57 -14.01 5.31 -1.48
CA GLU A 57 -15.38 5.74 -1.20
C GLU A 57 -16.42 4.86 -1.91
N GLY A 58 -16.24 4.59 -3.21
CA GLY A 58 -17.13 3.74 -3.99
C GLY A 58 -17.17 2.28 -3.53
N LEU A 59 -16.15 1.82 -2.80
CA LEU A 59 -16.05 0.49 -2.21
C LEU A 59 -16.41 0.46 -0.71
N ASP A 60 -16.90 1.58 -0.14
CA ASP A 60 -17.22 1.73 1.28
C ASP A 60 -16.02 1.42 2.20
N LEU A 61 -14.85 1.96 1.84
CA LEU A 61 -13.57 1.75 2.53
C LEU A 61 -13.13 3.03 3.26
N TYR A 62 -13.26 3.03 4.58
CA TYR A 62 -12.84 4.16 5.43
C TYR A 62 -11.68 3.83 6.37
N ASN A 63 -11.15 2.60 6.32
CA ASN A 63 -10.11 2.14 7.24
C ASN A 63 -8.91 1.61 6.47
N THR A 64 -7.71 1.98 6.91
CA THR A 64 -6.44 1.49 6.38
C THR A 64 -5.69 0.65 7.43
N PRO A 65 -5.03 -0.46 7.05
CA PRO A 65 -5.14 -1.11 5.75
C PRO A 65 -6.48 -1.83 5.57
N THR A 66 -7.00 -1.84 4.35
CA THR A 66 -8.00 -2.84 3.91
C THR A 66 -7.38 -3.63 2.77
N VAL A 67 -7.43 -4.96 2.87
CA VAL A 67 -6.83 -5.89 1.91
C VAL A 67 -7.93 -6.74 1.29
N PHE A 68 -7.84 -6.99 -0.01
CA PHE A 68 -8.69 -7.95 -0.69
C PHE A 68 -7.86 -9.14 -1.15
N ILE A 69 -8.29 -10.36 -0.83
CA ILE A 69 -7.69 -11.60 -1.33
C ILE A 69 -8.78 -12.27 -2.18
N ASN A 70 -8.60 -12.30 -3.50
CA ASN A 70 -9.58 -12.84 -4.46
C ASN A 70 -11.02 -12.34 -4.26
N GLY A 71 -11.19 -11.07 -3.90
CA GLY A 71 -12.50 -10.47 -3.63
C GLY A 71 -12.99 -10.58 -2.18
N ILE A 72 -12.31 -11.36 -1.34
CA ILE A 72 -12.61 -11.43 0.10
C ILE A 72 -11.99 -10.21 0.80
N LYS A 73 -12.85 -9.36 1.40
CA LYS A 73 -12.47 -8.13 2.09
C LYS A 73 -11.97 -8.39 3.51
N HIS A 74 -10.77 -7.89 3.83
CA HIS A 74 -10.16 -7.92 5.16
C HIS A 74 -9.86 -6.50 5.64
N VAL A 75 -10.57 -6.06 6.67
CA VAL A 75 -10.44 -4.71 7.20
C VAL A 75 -9.53 -4.69 8.43
N GLY A 76 -8.62 -3.72 8.45
CA GLY A 76 -7.72 -3.40 9.56
C GLY A 76 -6.42 -4.20 9.55
N ASN A 77 -5.51 -3.82 10.45
CA ASN A 77 -4.28 -4.56 10.65
C ASN A 77 -4.59 -5.93 11.28
N ARG A 78 -4.27 -7.02 10.59
CA ARG A 78 -4.51 -8.41 11.04
C ARG A 78 -3.20 -9.17 11.18
N PRO A 79 -3.12 -10.17 12.08
CA PRO A 79 -1.99 -11.09 12.15
C PRO A 79 -1.76 -11.81 10.81
N ILE A 80 -0.51 -12.15 10.52
CA ILE A 80 -0.12 -12.80 9.27
C ILE A 80 -0.81 -14.17 9.08
N GLU A 81 -1.14 -14.83 10.18
CA GLU A 81 -1.84 -16.12 10.23
C GLU A 81 -3.22 -16.02 9.58
N VAL A 82 -3.93 -14.89 9.76
CA VAL A 82 -5.23 -14.65 9.14
C VAL A 82 -5.09 -14.63 7.62
N TYR A 83 -4.10 -13.89 7.11
CA TYR A 83 -3.85 -13.82 5.66
C TYR A 83 -3.41 -15.17 5.09
N ARG A 84 -2.53 -15.90 5.78
CA ARG A 84 -2.10 -17.25 5.35
C ARG A 84 -3.28 -18.20 5.23
N SER A 85 -4.14 -18.27 6.26
CA SER A 85 -5.31 -19.15 6.25
C SER A 85 -6.26 -18.87 5.09
N VAL A 86 -6.45 -17.59 4.74
CA VAL A 86 -7.32 -17.20 3.61
C VAL A 86 -6.67 -17.59 2.29
N ILE A 87 -5.39 -17.26 2.10
CA ILE A 87 -4.64 -17.59 0.89
C ILE A 87 -4.62 -19.12 0.66
N ASP A 88 -4.35 -19.90 1.71
CA ASP A 88 -4.32 -21.35 1.62
C ASP A 88 -5.70 -21.92 1.24
N GLY A 89 -6.79 -21.35 1.78
CA GLY A 89 -8.16 -21.71 1.40
C GLY A 89 -8.46 -21.40 -0.06
N GLU A 90 -8.09 -20.21 -0.53
CA GLU A 90 -8.27 -19.77 -1.92
C GLU A 90 -7.48 -20.64 -2.91
N LEU A 91 -6.25 -21.00 -2.57
CA LEU A 91 -5.41 -21.90 -3.39
C LEU A 91 -6.02 -23.31 -3.48
N GLN A 92 -6.56 -23.84 -2.38
CA GLN A 92 -7.24 -25.14 -2.39
C GLN A 92 -8.51 -25.12 -3.24
N ALA A 93 -9.32 -24.07 -3.15
CA ALA A 93 -10.53 -23.91 -3.95
C ALA A 93 -10.21 -23.84 -5.45
N ALA A 94 -9.18 -23.07 -5.83
CA ALA A 94 -8.72 -22.97 -7.22
C ALA A 94 -8.21 -24.33 -7.76
N GLY A 95 -7.48 -25.10 -6.95
CA GLY A 95 -7.01 -26.45 -7.33
C GLY A 95 -8.13 -27.50 -7.44
N GLN A 96 -9.25 -27.31 -6.73
CA GLN A 96 -10.43 -28.19 -6.81
C GLN A 96 -11.36 -27.81 -7.97
N GLY A 97 -11.37 -26.55 -8.41
CA GLY A 97 -12.13 -26.07 -9.57
C GLY A 97 -11.70 -26.67 -10.91
N GLY A 98 -10.47 -27.18 -11.02
CA GLY A 98 -9.97 -27.91 -12.20
C GLY A 98 -10.37 -29.39 -12.28
N LYS A 99 -11.13 -29.92 -11.30
CA LYS A 99 -11.57 -31.33 -11.25
C LYS A 99 -13.09 -31.52 -11.30
N LYS A 100 -13.85 -30.50 -11.71
CA LYS A 100 -15.28 -30.66 -12.01
C LYS A 100 -15.55 -30.30 -13.47
N GLN A 101 -15.84 -31.39 -14.21
CA GLN A 101 -16.34 -31.53 -15.59
C GLN A 101 -15.27 -31.79 -16.66
#